data_AF-A0A257WFJ3-F1
#
_entry.id   AF-A0A257WFJ3-F1
#
_cell.length_a   1.000
_cell.length_b   1.000
_cell.length_c   1.000
_cell.angle_alpha   90.00
_cell.angle_beta   90.00
_cell.angle_gamma   90.00
#
_symmetry.space_group_name_H-M   'P 1'
#
loop_
_entity.id
_entity.type
_entity.pdbx_description
1 polymer ?
#
loop_
_entity_poly.entity_id
_entity_poly.type
_entity_poly.pdbx_seq_one_letter_code
_entity_poly.pdbx_strand_id
1 'polypeptide(L)'
;MLDSLLIAQAEVFIVGGAMLAFVFFLILFAVFARYFGLWIQCYFTGAGIGIGNLVFMTLRKVNPTVIVRAKIMAVQAGITDVYPLSTRDLESHFLAGGRVPNVIRALVAAHRANIDLDWQTAQAIDLAGRDVLEAVRTSVYPKV
;
A
#
# COMPACT_ATOMS: atom_id res chain seq x y z
N MET A 1 -25.78 -53.01 12.02
CA MET A 1 -24.30 -53.06 12.06
C MET A 1 -23.67 -52.28 10.91
N LEU A 2 -24.18 -52.39 9.66
CA LEU A 2 -23.74 -51.52 8.56
C LEU A 2 -24.15 -50.05 8.75
N ASP A 3 -25.39 -49.78 9.19
CA ASP A 3 -25.89 -48.40 9.35
C ASP A 3 -25.12 -47.62 10.42
N SER A 4 -24.75 -48.26 11.53
CA SER A 4 -23.92 -47.66 12.59
C SER A 4 -22.50 -47.35 12.13
N LEU A 5 -21.95 -48.16 11.21
CA LEU A 5 -20.63 -47.94 10.61
C LEU A 5 -20.65 -46.77 9.61
N LEU A 6 -21.73 -46.65 8.82
CA LEU A 6 -21.93 -45.53 7.90
C LEU A 6 -22.13 -44.20 8.63
N ILE A 7 -22.90 -44.19 9.72
CA ILE A 7 -23.09 -42.99 10.57
C ILE A 7 -21.76 -42.56 11.18
N ALA A 8 -20.97 -43.50 11.73
CA ALA A 8 -19.66 -43.19 12.30
C ALA A 8 -18.69 -42.59 11.27
N GLN A 9 -18.69 -43.08 10.02
CA GLN A 9 -17.87 -42.48 8.97
C GLN A 9 -18.35 -41.08 8.57
N ALA A 10 -19.67 -40.87 8.48
CA ALA A 10 -20.25 -39.56 8.18
C ALA A 10 -19.89 -38.51 9.25
N GLU A 11 -19.93 -38.86 10.53
CA GLU A 11 -19.52 -37.98 11.62
C GLU A 11 -18.04 -37.58 11.51
N VAL A 12 -17.15 -38.53 11.18
CA VAL A 12 -15.73 -38.26 10.97
C VAL A 12 -15.51 -37.26 9.81
N PHE A 13 -16.23 -37.41 8.69
CA PHE A 13 -16.13 -36.46 7.57
C PHE A 13 -16.68 -35.08 7.92
N ILE A 14 -17.78 -34.99 8.67
CA ILE A 14 -18.37 -33.72 9.10
C ILE A 14 -17.43 -32.99 10.06
N VAL A 15 -16.90 -33.69 11.07
CA VAL A 15 -15.96 -33.12 12.04
C VAL A 15 -14.65 -32.71 11.35
N GLY A 16 -14.13 -33.55 10.45
CA GLY A 16 -12.95 -33.22 9.66
C GLY A 16 -13.14 -32.01 8.75
N GLY A 17 -14.28 -31.93 8.06
CA GLY A 17 -14.65 -30.79 7.21
C GLY A 17 -14.83 -29.50 8.02
N ALA A 18 -15.49 -29.57 9.18
CA ALA A 18 -15.67 -28.44 10.07
C ALA A 18 -14.32 -27.93 10.62
N MET A 19 -13.41 -28.84 10.99
CA MET A 19 -12.06 -28.47 11.43
C MET A 19 -11.27 -27.76 10.32
N LEU A 20 -11.32 -28.27 9.08
CA LEU A 20 -10.65 -27.64 7.94
C LEU A 20 -11.21 -26.23 7.66
N ALA A 21 -12.55 -26.09 7.66
CA ALA A 21 -13.20 -24.80 7.46
C ALA A 21 -12.85 -23.79 8.56
N PHE A 22 -12.77 -24.25 9.81
CA PHE A 22 -12.35 -23.42 10.94
C PHE A 22 -10.90 -22.93 10.79
N VAL A 23 -9.97 -23.81 10.42
CA VAL A 23 -8.57 -23.43 10.17
C VAL A 23 -8.47 -22.43 9.01
N PHE A 24 -9.18 -22.68 7.91
CA PHE A 24 -9.23 -21.76 6.78
C PHE A 24 -9.77 -20.38 7.18
N PHE A 25 -10.84 -20.35 7.97
CA PHE A 25 -11.40 -19.11 8.51
C PHE A 25 -10.40 -18.35 9.39
N LEU A 26 -9.66 -19.04 10.27
CA LEU A 26 -8.64 -18.42 11.11
C LEU A 26 -7.51 -17.79 10.27
N ILE A 27 -7.08 -18.45 9.20
CA ILE A 27 -6.07 -17.91 8.27
C ILE A 27 -6.60 -16.64 7.60
N LEU A 28 -7.82 -16.68 7.04
CA LEU A 28 -8.45 -15.50 6.43
C LEU A 28 -8.60 -14.35 7.43
N PHE A 29 -9.04 -14.66 8.65
CA PHE A 29 -9.20 -13.67 9.71
C PHE A 29 -7.86 -13.02 10.07
N ALA A 30 -6.78 -13.82 10.22
CA ALA A 30 -5.45 -13.30 10.52
C ALA A 30 -4.91 -12.40 9.40
N VAL A 31 -5.11 -12.79 8.13
CA VAL A 31 -4.75 -11.98 6.96
C VAL A 31 -5.53 -10.67 6.94
N PHE A 32 -6.86 -10.73 7.16
CA PHE A 32 -7.71 -9.55 7.20
C PHE A 32 -7.31 -8.60 8.34
N ALA A 33 -7.11 -9.13 9.55
CA ALA A 33 -6.70 -8.36 10.73
C ALA A 33 -5.40 -7.57 10.50
N ARG A 34 -4.44 -8.15 9.75
CA ARG A 34 -3.19 -7.47 9.39
C ARG A 34 -3.41 -6.20 8.55
N TYR A 35 -4.32 -6.26 7.57
CA TYR A 35 -4.56 -5.13 6.66
C TYR A 35 -5.60 -4.14 7.18
N PHE A 36 -6.43 -4.56 8.13
CA PHE A 36 -7.50 -3.76 8.69
C PHE A 36 -7.01 -2.42 9.23
N GLY A 37 -5.89 -2.42 9.96
CA GLY A 37 -5.30 -1.18 10.50
C GLY A 37 -4.79 -0.21 9.42
N LEU A 38 -4.28 -0.71 8.29
CA LEU A 38 -3.87 0.13 7.16
C LEU A 38 -5.08 0.68 6.41
N TRP A 39 -6.09 -0.17 6.21
CA TRP A 39 -7.32 0.24 5.53
C TRP A 39 -8.07 1.34 6.29
N ILE A 40 -8.15 1.23 7.63
CA ILE A 40 -8.73 2.28 8.48
C ILE A 40 -8.03 3.62 8.24
N GLN A 41 -6.69 3.62 8.25
CA GLN A 41 -5.92 4.85 7.98
C GLN A 41 -6.29 5.43 6.62
N CYS A 42 -6.31 4.61 5.57
CA CYS A 42 -6.67 5.05 4.23
C CYS A 42 -8.09 5.60 4.13
N TYR A 43 -9.04 4.98 4.82
CA TYR A 43 -10.44 5.41 4.84
C TYR A 43 -10.59 6.80 5.46
N PHE A 44 -10.03 7.01 6.65
CA PHE A 44 -10.14 8.29 7.36
C PHE A 44 -9.34 9.43 6.73
N THR A 45 -8.25 9.13 6.02
CA THR A 45 -7.46 10.16 5.34
C THR A 45 -7.91 10.40 3.90
N GLY A 46 -8.91 9.68 3.38
CA GLY A 46 -9.33 9.79 1.99
C GLY A 46 -8.27 9.30 0.98
N ALA A 47 -7.37 8.39 1.37
CA ALA A 47 -6.28 7.94 0.50
C ALA A 47 -6.74 7.11 -0.71
N GLY A 48 -8.00 6.64 -0.72
CA GLY A 48 -8.59 5.87 -1.83
C GLY A 48 -8.03 4.45 -2.00
N ILE A 49 -7.37 3.89 -0.96
CA ILE A 49 -6.83 2.53 -1.00
C ILE A 49 -7.77 1.59 -0.23
N GLY A 50 -8.50 0.76 -0.96
CA GLY A 50 -9.35 -0.28 -0.39
C GLY A 50 -8.58 -1.53 0.10
N ILE A 51 -9.25 -2.39 0.87
CA ILE A 51 -8.68 -3.65 1.38
C ILE A 51 -8.15 -4.53 0.23
N GLY A 52 -8.91 -4.65 -0.86
CA GLY A 52 -8.49 -5.41 -2.04
C GLY A 52 -7.15 -4.95 -2.58
N ASN A 53 -6.91 -3.64 -2.64
CA ASN A 53 -5.62 -3.08 -3.09
C ASN A 53 -4.47 -3.52 -2.18
N LEU A 54 -4.66 -3.51 -0.86
CA LEU A 54 -3.63 -3.93 0.10
C LEU A 54 -3.24 -5.40 -0.05
N VAL A 55 -4.23 -6.27 -0.28
CA VAL A 55 -4.03 -7.69 -0.55
C VAL A 55 -3.29 -7.86 -1.88
N PHE A 56 -3.77 -7.24 -2.97
CA PHE A 56 -3.14 -7.34 -4.29
C PHE A 56 -1.75 -6.71 -4.35
N MET A 57 -1.45 -5.67 -3.56
CA MET A 57 -0.09 -5.15 -3.40
C MET A 57 0.85 -6.23 -2.88
N THR A 58 0.43 -6.96 -1.83
CA THR A 58 1.25 -8.03 -1.25
C THR A 58 1.48 -9.17 -2.24
N LEU A 59 0.45 -9.55 -3.01
CA LEU A 59 0.57 -10.55 -4.08
C LEU A 59 1.55 -10.13 -5.17
N ARG A 60 1.58 -8.83 -5.52
CA ARG A 60 2.53 -8.23 -6.47
C ARG A 60 3.90 -7.94 -5.87
N LYS A 61 4.17 -8.35 -4.63
CA LYS A 61 5.40 -8.06 -3.87
C LYS A 61 5.66 -6.56 -3.64
N VAL A 62 4.61 -5.75 -3.64
CA VAL A 62 4.67 -4.33 -3.25
C VAL A 62 4.37 -4.21 -1.76
N ASN A 63 5.18 -3.45 -1.02
CA ASN A 63 4.96 -3.24 0.41
C ASN A 63 3.77 -2.28 0.66
N PRO A 64 2.62 -2.75 1.19
CA PRO A 64 1.44 -1.90 1.33
C PRO A 64 1.63 -0.77 2.33
N THR A 65 2.41 -0.99 3.39
CA THR A 65 2.68 0.03 4.42
C THR A 65 3.42 1.23 3.83
N VAL A 66 4.37 1.00 2.92
CA VAL A 66 5.12 2.07 2.25
C VAL A 66 4.19 2.89 1.36
N ILE A 67 3.38 2.22 0.53
CA ILE A 67 2.46 2.89 -0.39
C ILE A 67 1.37 3.67 0.37
N VAL A 68 0.77 3.06 1.39
CA VAL A 68 -0.26 3.70 2.21
C VAL A 68 0.26 4.98 2.85
N ARG A 69 1.41 4.92 3.53
CA ARG A 69 1.99 6.10 4.20
C ARG A 69 2.36 7.20 3.20
N ALA A 70 2.93 6.82 2.06
CA ALA A 70 3.27 7.76 0.99
C ALA A 70 2.01 8.43 0.42
N LYS A 71 0.95 7.65 0.16
CA LYS A 71 -0.31 8.17 -0.36
C LYS A 71 -1.01 9.09 0.64
N ILE A 72 -1.04 8.72 1.92
CA ILE A 72 -1.59 9.55 3.01
C ILE A 72 -0.86 10.90 3.04
N MET A 73 0.47 10.89 2.99
CA MET A 73 1.27 12.12 2.98
C MET A 73 0.96 12.99 1.77
N ALA A 74 0.81 12.40 0.59
CA ALA A 74 0.45 13.14 -0.63
C ALA A 74 -0.94 13.79 -0.52
N VAL A 75 -1.94 13.05 -0.02
CA VAL A 75 -3.31 13.57 0.16
C VAL A 75 -3.34 14.70 1.20
N GLN A 76 -2.72 14.49 2.36
CA GLN A 76 -2.71 15.50 3.43
C GLN A 76 -1.92 16.77 3.05
N ALA A 77 -1.01 16.67 2.09
CA ALA A 77 -0.26 17.81 1.57
C ALA A 77 -0.92 18.47 0.34
N GLY A 78 -2.11 18.02 -0.07
CA GLY A 78 -2.83 18.56 -1.23
C GLY A 78 -2.22 18.17 -2.60
N ILE A 79 -1.22 17.30 -2.63
CA ILE A 79 -0.53 16.92 -3.88
C ILE A 79 -1.48 16.23 -4.86
N THR A 80 -2.42 15.44 -4.33
CA THR A 80 -3.43 14.75 -5.15
C THR A 80 -4.44 15.66 -5.80
N ASP A 81 -4.54 16.91 -5.35
CA ASP A 81 -5.47 17.91 -5.88
C ASP A 81 -4.82 18.70 -7.03
N VAL A 82 -3.48 18.79 -7.02
CA VAL A 82 -2.70 19.45 -8.07
C VAL A 82 -2.44 18.52 -9.25
N TYR A 83 -2.04 17.27 -8.98
CA TYR A 83 -1.78 16.27 -10.02
C TYR A 83 -2.47 14.94 -9.69
N PRO A 84 -3.04 14.24 -10.69
CA PRO A 84 -3.67 12.94 -10.49
C PRO A 84 -2.61 11.87 -10.19
N LEU A 85 -2.33 11.68 -8.91
CA LEU A 85 -1.39 10.66 -8.43
C LEU A 85 -2.16 9.38 -8.09
N SER A 86 -2.11 8.35 -8.93
CA SER A 86 -2.83 7.11 -8.65
C SER A 86 -2.04 6.20 -7.70
N THR A 87 -2.75 5.30 -7.00
CA THR A 87 -2.08 4.24 -6.20
C THR A 87 -1.19 3.36 -7.08
N ARG A 88 -1.58 3.15 -8.34
CA ARG A 88 -0.83 2.33 -9.29
C ARG A 88 0.49 2.97 -9.71
N ASP A 89 0.58 4.30 -9.71
CA ASP A 89 1.82 5.03 -9.99
C ASP A 89 2.83 4.86 -8.84
N LEU A 90 2.35 4.89 -7.60
CA LEU A 90 3.18 4.61 -6.43
C LEU A 90 3.70 3.16 -6.45
N GLU A 91 2.83 2.22 -6.78
CA GLU A 91 3.19 0.80 -6.90
C GLU A 91 4.19 0.56 -8.04
N SER A 92 3.98 1.17 -9.22
CA SER A 92 4.87 1.00 -10.37
C SER A 92 6.26 1.57 -10.07
N HIS A 93 6.34 2.72 -9.42
CA HIS A 93 7.61 3.29 -9.00
C HIS A 93 8.31 2.42 -7.97
N PHE A 94 7.58 1.85 -7.00
CA PHE A 94 8.14 0.90 -6.03
C PHE A 94 8.70 -0.36 -6.73
N LEU A 95 7.96 -0.91 -7.69
CA LEU A 95 8.39 -2.10 -8.46
C LEU A 95 9.59 -1.81 -9.35
N ALA A 96 9.73 -0.57 -9.84
CA ALA A 96 10.92 -0.12 -10.57
C ALA A 96 12.15 0.08 -9.67
N GLY A 97 12.06 -0.20 -8.36
CA GLY A 97 13.14 -0.01 -7.40
C GLY A 97 13.26 1.43 -6.87
N GLY A 98 12.26 2.27 -7.14
CA GLY A 98 12.24 3.66 -6.74
C GLY A 98 11.92 3.89 -5.26
N ARG A 99 12.32 5.06 -4.75
CA ARG A 99 12.14 5.48 -3.37
C ARG A 99 10.87 6.31 -3.22
N VAL A 100 9.71 5.64 -3.26
CA VAL A 100 8.38 6.28 -3.19
C VAL A 100 8.26 7.34 -2.07
N PRO A 101 8.63 7.07 -0.80
CA PRO A 101 8.52 8.09 0.23
C PRO A 101 9.44 9.30 0.02
N ASN A 102 10.57 9.13 -0.68
CA ASN A 102 11.49 10.22 -0.99
C ASN A 102 10.87 11.17 -2.02
N VAL A 103 10.33 10.60 -3.09
CA VAL A 103 9.66 11.35 -4.17
C VAL A 103 8.46 12.14 -3.63
N ILE A 104 7.60 11.51 -2.81
CA ILE A 104 6.46 12.24 -2.21
C ILE A 104 6.94 13.39 -1.33
N ARG A 105 7.97 13.21 -0.50
CA ARG A 105 8.51 14.31 0.30
C ARG A 105 9.06 15.44 -0.57
N ALA A 106 9.69 15.11 -1.69
CA ALA A 106 10.21 16.10 -2.63
C ALA A 106 9.07 16.90 -3.26
N LEU A 107 7.99 16.25 -3.68
CA LEU A 107 6.79 16.91 -4.18
C LEU A 107 6.14 17.82 -3.13
N VAL A 108 6.04 17.35 -1.88
CA VAL A 108 5.51 18.17 -0.78
C VAL A 108 6.40 19.38 -0.52
N ALA A 109 7.72 19.23 -0.55
CA ALA A 109 8.65 20.35 -0.36
C ALA A 109 8.57 21.35 -1.52
N ALA A 110 8.52 20.86 -2.77
CA ALA A 110 8.40 21.69 -3.97
C ALA A 110 7.08 22.46 -3.96
N HIS A 111 5.97 21.77 -3.68
CA HIS A 111 4.64 22.39 -3.61
C HIS A 111 4.58 23.51 -2.57
N ARG A 112 5.14 23.30 -1.37
CA ARG A 112 5.20 24.31 -0.31
C ARG A 112 6.10 25.51 -0.66
N ALA A 113 7.11 25.29 -1.49
CA ALA A 113 8.02 26.33 -1.95
C ALA A 113 7.61 26.95 -3.30
N ASN A 114 6.43 26.59 -3.81
CA ASN A 114 5.93 27.03 -5.11
C ASN A 114 6.89 26.74 -6.27
N ILE A 115 7.59 25.60 -6.20
CA ILE A 115 8.44 25.07 -7.26
C ILE A 115 7.60 24.11 -8.10
N ASP A 116 7.59 24.31 -9.42
CA ASP A 116 6.92 23.40 -10.35
C ASP A 116 7.71 22.09 -10.46
N LEU A 117 7.14 21.02 -9.91
CA LEU A 117 7.69 19.66 -9.96
C LEU A 117 6.52 18.69 -9.98
N ASP A 118 6.34 18.02 -11.12
CA ASP A 118 5.35 16.97 -11.28
C ASP A 118 5.87 15.58 -10.85
N TRP A 119 4.94 14.63 -10.69
CA TRP A 119 5.26 13.27 -10.28
C TRP A 119 6.20 12.57 -11.27
N GLN A 120 5.98 12.76 -12.57
CA GLN A 120 6.73 12.11 -13.65
C GLN A 120 8.20 12.54 -13.64
N THR A 121 8.47 13.84 -13.50
CA THR A 121 9.83 14.37 -13.41
C THR A 121 10.50 13.89 -12.14
N ALA A 122 9.81 13.96 -10.99
CA ALA A 122 10.37 13.54 -9.72
C ALA A 122 10.70 12.03 -9.70
N GLN A 123 9.84 11.20 -10.32
CA GLN A 123 10.06 9.78 -10.53
C GLN A 123 11.28 9.53 -11.42
N ALA A 124 11.39 10.22 -12.55
CA ALA A 124 12.51 10.06 -13.48
C ALA A 124 13.85 10.43 -12.83
N ILE A 125 13.90 11.50 -12.04
CA ILE A 125 15.10 11.90 -11.29
C ILE A 125 15.50 10.82 -10.27
N ASP A 126 14.53 10.28 -9.52
CA ASP A 126 14.80 9.22 -8.54
C ASP A 126 15.31 7.94 -9.20
N LEU A 127 14.70 7.51 -10.31
CA LEU A 127 15.13 6.34 -11.08
C LEU A 127 16.48 6.53 -11.78
N ALA A 128 16.87 7.78 -12.07
CA ALA A 128 18.22 8.11 -12.52
C ALA A 128 19.28 8.02 -11.39
N GLY A 129 18.89 7.59 -10.18
CA GLY A 129 19.78 7.43 -9.02
C GLY A 129 20.08 8.73 -8.28
N ARG A 130 19.40 9.83 -8.60
CA ARG A 130 19.60 11.14 -7.95
C ARG A 130 18.65 11.29 -6.78
N ASP A 131 19.08 12.00 -5.73
CA ASP A 131 18.20 12.34 -4.62
C ASP A 131 17.36 13.59 -4.97
N VAL A 132 16.15 13.34 -5.45
CA VAL A 132 15.19 14.40 -5.81
C VAL A 132 14.82 15.28 -4.60
N LEU A 133 14.75 14.72 -3.39
CA LEU A 133 14.42 15.49 -2.20
C LEU A 133 15.54 16.47 -1.84
N GLU A 134 16.79 16.04 -1.94
CA GLU A 134 17.94 16.93 -1.69
C GLU A 134 18.06 18.02 -2.75
N ALA A 135 17.79 17.70 -4.02
CA ALA A 135 17.76 18.68 -5.10
C ALA A 135 16.72 19.78 -4.83
N VAL A 136 15.48 19.40 -4.49
CA VAL A 136 14.43 20.36 -4.14
C VAL A 136 14.84 21.18 -2.91
N ARG A 137 15.34 20.55 -1.84
CA ARG A 137 15.77 21.26 -0.63
C ARG A 137 16.83 22.31 -0.90
N THR A 138 17.78 22.02 -1.79
CA THR A 138 18.83 22.97 -2.17
C THR A 138 18.27 24.20 -2.88
N SER A 139 17.20 24.03 -3.66
CA SER A 139 16.49 25.14 -4.30
C SER A 139 15.63 25.95 -3.30
N VAL A 140 15.07 25.32 -2.26
CA VAL A 140 14.26 26.01 -1.24
C VAL A 140 15.11 26.69 -0.18
N TYR A 141 16.19 26.06 0.25
CA TYR A 141 17.10 26.51 1.30
C TYR A 141 18.55 26.44 0.78
N PRO A 142 19.02 27.47 0.07
CA PRO A 142 20.37 27.46 -0.47
C PRO A 142 21.39 27.42 0.67
N LYS A 143 22.29 26.44 0.63
CA LYS A 143 23.44 26.35 1.53
C LYS A 143 24.47 27.39 1.05
N VAL A 144 24.71 28.42 1.85
CA VAL A 144 25.80 29.40 1.67
C VAL A 144 27.08 28.93 2.34
#